data_AF-A0A968VHV0-F1
#
_entry.id   AF-A0A968VHV0-F1
#
_cell.length_a   1.000
_cell.length_b   1.000
_cell.length_c   1.000
_cell.angle_alpha   90.00
_cell.angle_beta   90.00
_cell.angle_gamma   90.00
#
_symmetry.space_group_name_H-M   'P 1'
#
loop_
_entity.id
_entity.type
_entity.pdbx_description
1 polymer ?
#
loop_
_entity_poly.entity_id
_entity_poly.type
_entity_poly.pdbx_seq_one_letter_code
_entity_poly.pdbx_strand_id
1 'polypeptide(L)'
;MQFSYGQILARCGHLLDLSAGVQLHEAVRLLDDSAWLQGARRENIGEEERAWSELNGYGPYQPPVLPFPINPQTAALILVPTADALADLTRLLLLRYSPSHIVQLVELTTDRVTPKRLADLVAVQAAAPLVLAITPLALSDDRGSFERLAWVIARLYAPGGCPWDRRQSHRSLRNAVLEEAYEVIETLDNNDQQGLCEELGDLLIAIISHSEMARQAGSFQLGDVLEQVSDKLMRRHPHVFGDLAVSDSNEVLANWEAIKAQELAAKGRSRESAIDGIPVALPAVATAQQLAKKAGRAGFEWADLAQVWGKLDEELAELRSAVASGDEAAIHDELGDVLATTVKLAYWLKVDAETALREANAKFCRRFRYVEQAAAAQGTTLTAMSLEAMLTLWNEAKVKREVGSVRGELHSTHHPSDL
;
A
#
# COMPACT_ATOMS: atom_id res chain seq x y z
N MET A 1 -35.91 17.82 -27.16
CA MET A 1 -36.39 16.46 -27.51
C MET A 1 -35.75 15.48 -26.55
N GLN A 2 -36.54 14.67 -25.85
CA GLN A 2 -36.00 13.49 -25.15
C GLN A 2 -35.98 12.34 -26.15
N PHE A 3 -34.80 11.78 -26.39
CA PHE A 3 -34.63 10.59 -27.21
C PHE A 3 -34.73 9.36 -26.32
N SER A 4 -35.57 8.38 -26.70
CA SER A 4 -35.64 7.10 -25.98
C SER A 4 -34.39 6.24 -26.25
N TYR A 5 -34.07 5.32 -25.34
CA TYR A 5 -32.96 4.38 -25.51
C TYR A 5 -33.05 3.56 -26.80
N GLY A 6 -34.24 3.11 -27.18
CA GLY A 6 -34.46 2.39 -28.43
C GLY A 6 -34.15 3.24 -29.67
N GLN A 7 -34.45 4.54 -29.62
CA GLN A 7 -34.12 5.47 -30.72
C GLN A 7 -32.62 5.73 -30.82
N ILE A 8 -31.92 5.85 -29.69
CA ILE A 8 -30.46 6.02 -29.66
C ILE A 8 -29.78 4.77 -30.23
N LEU A 9 -30.20 3.58 -29.80
CA LEU A 9 -29.62 2.33 -30.28
C LEU A 9 -29.89 2.12 -31.78
N ALA A 10 -31.11 2.40 -32.26
CA ALA A 10 -31.45 2.27 -33.67
C ALA A 10 -30.61 3.23 -34.55
N ARG A 11 -30.33 4.44 -34.07
CA ARG A 11 -29.53 5.43 -34.80
C ARG A 11 -28.04 5.15 -34.74
N CYS A 12 -27.51 4.83 -33.56
CA CYS A 12 -26.07 4.80 -33.32
C CYS A 12 -25.49 3.39 -33.28
N GLY A 13 -26.32 2.35 -33.19
CA GLY A 13 -25.87 0.97 -32.98
C GLY A 13 -24.95 0.45 -34.08
N HIS A 14 -25.12 0.92 -35.32
CA HIS A 14 -24.25 0.56 -36.44
C HIS A 14 -22.82 1.13 -36.35
N LEU A 15 -22.56 2.08 -35.44
CA LEU A 15 -21.23 2.67 -35.21
C LEU A 15 -20.32 1.77 -34.36
N LEU A 16 -20.89 0.75 -33.71
CA LEU A 16 -20.20 -0.12 -32.77
C LEU A 16 -20.40 -1.58 -33.20
N ASP A 17 -19.41 -2.42 -32.91
CA ASP A 17 -19.62 -3.87 -32.94
C ASP A 17 -20.46 -4.26 -31.72
N LEU A 18 -21.72 -4.64 -31.96
CA LEU A 18 -22.68 -4.99 -30.92
C LEU A 18 -22.65 -6.48 -30.56
N SER A 19 -21.75 -7.28 -31.13
CA SER A 19 -21.69 -8.74 -30.92
C SER A 19 -21.51 -9.14 -29.45
N ALA A 20 -20.79 -8.32 -28.68
CA ALA A 20 -20.59 -8.47 -27.24
C ALA A 20 -21.62 -7.72 -26.37
N GLY A 21 -22.66 -7.14 -26.99
CA GLY A 21 -23.60 -6.23 -26.35
C GLY A 21 -23.09 -4.79 -26.28
N VAL A 22 -23.95 -3.89 -25.80
CA VAL A 22 -23.65 -2.46 -25.63
C VAL A 22 -24.25 -1.95 -24.33
N GLN A 23 -23.46 -1.16 -23.61
CA GLN A 23 -23.89 -0.45 -22.43
C GLN A 23 -24.59 0.85 -22.83
N LEU A 24 -25.75 1.13 -22.22
CA LEU A 24 -26.49 2.37 -22.46
C LEU A 24 -26.54 3.16 -21.15
N HIS A 25 -26.01 4.38 -21.17
CA HIS A 25 -25.94 5.23 -20.00
C HIS A 25 -26.39 6.66 -20.29
N GLU A 26 -26.82 7.36 -19.25
CA GLU A 26 -26.95 8.82 -19.25
C GLU A 26 -25.78 9.40 -18.47
N ALA A 27 -25.09 10.40 -19.03
CA ALA A 27 -23.89 10.98 -18.43
C ALA A 27 -24.13 11.45 -16.99
N VAL A 28 -25.28 12.09 -16.73
CA VAL A 28 -25.64 12.59 -15.39
C VAL A 28 -25.63 11.47 -14.35
N ARG A 29 -26.15 10.29 -14.68
CA ARG A 29 -26.18 9.14 -13.76
C ARG A 29 -24.80 8.53 -13.51
N LEU A 30 -23.90 8.63 -14.47
CA LEU A 30 -22.51 8.16 -14.30
C LEU A 30 -21.68 9.11 -13.43
N LEU A 31 -22.10 10.37 -13.37
CA LEU A 31 -21.46 11.43 -12.60
C LEU A 31 -22.05 11.56 -11.19
N ASP A 32 -23.19 10.93 -10.93
CA ASP A 32 -23.78 10.87 -9.60
C ASP A 32 -22.90 10.00 -8.68
N ASP A 33 -22.58 10.55 -7.49
CA ASP A 33 -21.85 9.83 -6.46
C ASP A 33 -22.59 8.57 -6.03
N SER A 34 -21.84 7.50 -5.75
CA SER A 34 -22.40 6.31 -5.11
C SER A 34 -22.99 6.62 -3.73
N ALA A 35 -24.00 5.87 -3.30
CA ALA A 35 -24.73 6.14 -2.06
C ALA A 35 -23.82 6.18 -0.80
N TRP A 36 -22.72 5.43 -0.77
CA TRP A 36 -21.78 5.45 0.34
C TRP A 36 -20.92 6.74 0.38
N LEU A 37 -20.66 7.35 -0.79
CA LEU A 37 -19.92 8.61 -0.91
C LEU A 37 -20.75 9.82 -0.46
N GLN A 38 -22.05 9.80 -0.70
CA GLN A 38 -22.96 10.86 -0.24
C GLN A 38 -22.95 10.98 1.29
N GLY A 39 -22.76 9.87 2.01
CA GLY A 39 -22.63 9.85 3.47
C GLY A 39 -21.24 10.23 4.00
N ALA A 40 -20.20 10.14 3.16
CA ALA A 40 -18.80 10.46 3.50
C ALA A 40 -18.49 11.97 3.36
N ARG A 41 -19.22 12.70 2.51
CA ARG A 41 -19.13 14.17 2.40
C ARG A 41 -20.00 14.84 3.47
N ARG A 42 -19.58 14.81 4.74
CA ARG A 42 -20.25 15.59 5.80
C ARG A 42 -19.59 16.96 5.93
N GLU A 43 -20.40 18.02 5.95
CA GLU A 43 -19.93 19.35 6.37
C GLU A 43 -19.97 19.42 7.92
N ASN A 44 -18.97 20.03 8.55
CA ASN A 44 -18.82 20.16 10.02
C ASN A 44 -18.65 18.83 10.78
N ILE A 45 -17.65 18.03 10.40
CA ILE A 45 -17.25 16.83 11.11
C ILE A 45 -16.20 17.15 12.19
N GLY A 46 -16.30 16.49 13.36
CA GLY A 46 -15.31 16.58 14.43
C GLY A 46 -13.93 16.11 13.97
N GLU A 47 -12.88 16.45 14.71
CA GLU A 47 -11.49 16.13 14.33
C GLU A 47 -11.26 14.62 14.11
N GLU A 48 -11.92 13.76 14.90
CA GLU A 48 -11.85 12.30 14.80
C GLU A 48 -12.65 11.70 13.63
N GLU A 49 -13.54 12.47 12.99
CA GLU A 49 -14.31 12.04 11.82
C GLU A 49 -13.71 12.55 10.50
N ARG A 50 -12.57 13.26 10.55
CA ARG A 50 -11.87 13.77 9.36
C ARG A 50 -11.23 12.64 8.56
N ALA A 51 -11.15 12.82 7.25
CA ALA A 51 -10.48 11.87 6.39
C ALA A 51 -8.96 11.91 6.57
N TRP A 52 -8.29 10.83 6.15
CA TRP A 52 -6.83 10.72 6.22
C TRP A 52 -6.10 11.90 5.57
N SER A 53 -6.56 12.39 4.41
CA SER A 53 -5.92 13.53 3.73
C SER A 53 -6.03 14.82 4.55
N GLU A 54 -7.13 15.03 5.26
CA GLU A 54 -7.40 16.21 6.06
C GLU A 54 -6.60 16.18 7.37
N LEU A 55 -6.56 15.01 8.03
CA LEU A 55 -5.77 14.77 9.22
C LEU A 55 -4.27 14.97 8.99
N ASN A 56 -3.79 14.71 7.76
CA ASN A 56 -2.38 14.82 7.39
C ASN A 56 -2.06 16.06 6.53
N GLY A 57 -2.98 17.02 6.43
CA GLY A 57 -2.72 18.32 5.78
C GLY A 57 -2.63 18.31 4.24
N TYR A 58 -3.08 17.25 3.58
CA TYR A 58 -3.13 17.14 2.11
C TYR A 58 -4.37 17.77 1.48
N GLY A 59 -5.26 18.35 2.30
CA GLY A 59 -6.48 19.02 1.85
C GLY A 59 -7.73 18.13 1.95
N PRO A 60 -8.88 18.62 1.44
CA PRO A 60 -10.16 17.95 1.60
C PRO A 60 -10.16 16.59 0.93
N TYR A 61 -10.87 15.64 1.52
CA TYR A 61 -11.01 14.30 0.94
C TYR A 61 -11.61 14.34 -0.46
N GLN A 62 -10.92 13.73 -1.41
CA GLN A 62 -11.45 13.49 -2.74
C GLN A 62 -11.79 12.01 -2.88
N PRO A 63 -13.08 11.65 -2.90
CA PRO A 63 -13.46 10.26 -2.99
C PRO A 63 -13.10 9.63 -4.34
N PRO A 64 -12.64 8.37 -4.34
CA PRO A 64 -12.36 7.67 -5.59
C PRO A 64 -13.68 7.26 -6.26
N VAL A 65 -13.65 7.14 -7.59
CA VAL A 65 -14.79 6.62 -8.36
C VAL A 65 -14.72 5.09 -8.38
N LEU A 66 -15.42 4.44 -7.44
CA LEU A 66 -15.43 2.98 -7.27
C LEU A 66 -16.86 2.40 -7.17
N PRO A 67 -17.20 1.36 -7.96
CA PRO A 67 -16.45 0.89 -9.12
C PRO A 67 -16.43 1.96 -10.23
N PHE A 68 -15.51 1.84 -11.19
CA PHE A 68 -15.57 2.68 -12.39
C PHE A 68 -16.94 2.46 -13.08
N PRO A 69 -17.67 3.52 -13.46
CA PRO A 69 -19.13 3.43 -13.62
C PRO A 69 -19.56 2.82 -14.97
N ILE A 70 -18.60 2.46 -15.84
CA ILE A 70 -18.82 1.69 -17.06
C ILE A 70 -17.81 0.55 -17.13
N ASN A 71 -18.16 -0.58 -17.76
CA ASN A 71 -17.21 -1.63 -18.07
C ASN A 71 -16.37 -1.23 -19.30
N PRO A 72 -15.04 -1.04 -19.19
CA PRO A 72 -14.23 -0.58 -20.32
C PRO A 72 -14.17 -1.56 -21.50
N GLN A 73 -14.38 -2.86 -21.25
CA GLN A 73 -14.30 -3.91 -22.27
C GLN A 73 -15.59 -4.09 -23.07
N THR A 74 -16.67 -3.36 -22.73
CA THR A 74 -17.93 -3.42 -23.48
C THR A 74 -18.19 -2.06 -24.11
N ALA A 75 -18.66 -2.06 -25.35
CA ALA A 75 -18.97 -0.82 -26.05
C ALA A 75 -20.03 -0.04 -25.26
N ALA A 76 -19.98 1.29 -25.30
CA ALA A 76 -20.94 2.13 -24.57
C ALA A 76 -21.50 3.24 -25.45
N LEU A 77 -22.81 3.48 -25.34
CA LEU A 77 -23.46 4.69 -25.84
C LEU A 77 -23.88 5.52 -24.62
N ILE A 78 -23.31 6.70 -24.48
CA ILE A 78 -23.59 7.60 -23.36
C ILE A 78 -24.34 8.82 -23.89
N LEU A 79 -25.58 9.00 -23.44
CA LEU A 79 -26.37 10.19 -23.72
C LEU A 79 -25.83 11.36 -22.90
N VAL A 80 -25.49 12.45 -23.58
CA VAL A 80 -24.93 13.66 -23.00
C VAL A 80 -25.94 14.80 -23.18
N PRO A 81 -26.69 15.19 -22.12
CA PRO A 81 -27.79 16.12 -22.25
C PRO A 81 -27.36 17.60 -22.29
N THR A 82 -26.15 17.93 -21.79
CA THR A 82 -25.62 19.29 -21.69
C THR A 82 -24.13 19.34 -22.03
N ALA A 83 -23.61 20.53 -22.37
CA ALA A 83 -22.19 20.72 -22.62
C ALA A 83 -21.33 20.49 -21.35
N ASP A 84 -21.81 20.91 -20.18
CA ASP A 84 -21.11 20.69 -18.91
C ASP A 84 -20.95 19.19 -18.59
N ALA A 85 -22.01 18.40 -18.83
CA ALA A 85 -21.96 16.95 -18.67
C ALA A 85 -20.94 16.29 -19.61
N LEU A 86 -20.67 16.87 -20.79
CA LEU A 86 -19.62 16.38 -21.69
C LEU A 86 -18.23 16.60 -21.08
N ALA A 87 -17.98 17.76 -20.49
CA ALA A 87 -16.69 18.09 -19.88
C ALA A 87 -16.41 17.18 -18.67
N ASP A 88 -17.40 16.99 -17.79
CA ASP A 88 -17.25 16.13 -16.62
C ASP A 88 -17.13 14.65 -16.99
N LEU A 89 -17.94 14.18 -17.95
CA LEU A 89 -17.80 12.83 -18.51
C LEU A 89 -16.41 12.63 -19.12
N THR A 90 -15.86 13.63 -19.80
CA THR A 90 -14.51 13.54 -20.38
C THR A 90 -13.46 13.35 -19.29
N ARG A 91 -13.54 14.12 -18.19
CA ARG A 91 -12.64 13.96 -17.03
C ARG A 91 -12.76 12.57 -16.42
N LEU A 92 -13.98 12.09 -16.21
CA LEU A 92 -14.26 10.75 -15.70
C LEU A 92 -13.64 9.67 -16.60
N LEU A 93 -13.86 9.74 -17.91
CA LEU A 93 -13.32 8.75 -18.86
C LEU A 93 -11.79 8.79 -18.92
N LEU A 94 -11.16 9.97 -18.81
CA LEU A 94 -9.70 10.11 -18.79
C LEU A 94 -9.03 9.47 -17.57
N LEU A 95 -9.78 9.13 -16.51
CA LEU A 95 -9.25 8.33 -15.39
C LEU A 95 -8.90 6.90 -15.83
N ARG A 96 -9.44 6.42 -16.95
CA ARG A 96 -9.29 5.03 -17.39
C ARG A 96 -8.84 4.88 -18.85
N TYR A 97 -9.39 5.68 -19.74
CA TYR A 97 -9.08 5.65 -21.17
C TYR A 97 -7.92 6.60 -21.50
N SER A 98 -7.12 6.23 -22.50
CA SER A 98 -6.03 7.08 -22.98
C SER A 98 -6.56 8.42 -23.53
N PRO A 99 -5.84 9.54 -23.34
CA PRO A 99 -6.12 10.81 -24.01
C PRO A 99 -6.31 10.71 -25.53
N SER A 100 -5.63 9.74 -26.16
CA SER A 100 -5.70 9.49 -27.60
C SER A 100 -6.80 8.52 -28.03
N HIS A 101 -7.56 7.93 -27.08
CA HIS A 101 -8.66 7.01 -27.38
C HIS A 101 -9.68 7.69 -28.28
N ILE A 102 -10.08 7.00 -29.35
CA ILE A 102 -11.02 7.56 -30.32
C ILE A 102 -12.45 7.20 -29.92
N VAL A 103 -13.27 8.23 -29.81
CA VAL A 103 -14.70 8.15 -29.52
C VAL A 103 -15.48 8.75 -30.69
N GLN A 104 -16.69 8.25 -30.94
CA GLN A 104 -17.59 8.84 -31.94
C GLN A 104 -18.53 9.80 -31.23
N LEU A 105 -18.45 11.08 -31.58
CA LEU A 105 -19.40 12.08 -31.15
C LEU A 105 -20.56 12.14 -32.15
N VAL A 106 -21.77 11.84 -31.68
CA VAL A 106 -22.98 11.84 -32.49
C VAL A 106 -23.87 13.01 -32.09
N GLU A 107 -24.10 13.94 -33.02
CA GLU A 107 -25.04 15.03 -32.87
C GLU A 107 -26.45 14.57 -33.26
N LEU A 108 -27.35 14.38 -32.29
CA LEU A 108 -28.67 13.77 -32.53
C LEU A 108 -29.62 14.62 -33.38
N THR A 109 -29.37 15.93 -33.47
CA THR A 109 -30.19 16.88 -34.24
C THR A 109 -29.82 16.90 -35.72
N THR A 110 -28.54 16.70 -36.04
CA THR A 110 -28.00 16.73 -37.40
C THR A 110 -27.68 15.32 -37.93
N ASP A 111 -27.76 14.31 -37.06
CA ASP A 111 -27.24 12.95 -37.26
C ASP A 111 -25.76 12.94 -37.73
N ARG A 112 -25.01 14.00 -37.38
CA ARG A 112 -23.59 14.12 -37.72
C ARG A 112 -22.76 13.29 -36.76
N VAL A 113 -21.94 12.40 -37.31
CA VAL A 113 -20.98 11.59 -36.56
C VAL A 113 -19.58 12.12 -36.82
N THR A 114 -18.82 12.41 -35.75
CA THR A 114 -17.43 12.86 -35.86
C THR A 114 -16.52 12.07 -34.92
N PRO A 115 -15.43 11.46 -35.42
CA PRO A 115 -14.43 10.86 -34.55
C PRO A 115 -13.65 11.96 -33.84
N LYS A 116 -13.41 11.79 -32.54
CA LYS A 116 -12.63 12.70 -31.71
C LYS A 116 -11.69 11.90 -30.81
N ARG A 117 -10.53 12.47 -30.49
CA ARG A 117 -9.74 11.97 -29.36
C ARG A 117 -10.47 12.35 -28.09
N LEU A 118 -10.40 11.50 -27.07
CA LEU A 118 -11.04 11.76 -25.79
C LEU A 118 -10.60 13.10 -25.19
N ALA A 119 -9.30 13.41 -25.23
CA ALA A 119 -8.78 14.68 -24.72
C ALA A 119 -9.28 15.92 -25.46
N ASP A 120 -9.72 15.78 -26.72
CA ASP A 120 -10.21 16.91 -27.52
C ASP A 120 -11.67 17.26 -27.22
N LEU A 121 -12.40 16.39 -26.50
CA LEU A 121 -13.82 16.61 -26.19
C LEU A 121 -14.08 17.86 -25.35
N VAL A 122 -13.14 18.26 -24.49
CA VAL A 122 -13.26 19.46 -23.67
C VAL A 122 -13.33 20.75 -24.50
N ALA A 123 -12.83 20.72 -25.74
CA ALA A 123 -12.85 21.86 -26.66
C ALA A 123 -14.02 21.81 -27.67
N VAL A 124 -14.87 20.79 -27.61
CA VAL A 124 -15.98 20.61 -28.55
C VAL A 124 -17.08 21.63 -28.27
N GLN A 125 -17.38 22.45 -29.27
CA GLN A 125 -18.52 23.38 -29.27
C GLN A 125 -19.68 22.78 -30.07
N ALA A 126 -20.30 21.73 -29.54
CA ALA A 126 -21.46 21.08 -30.16
C ALA A 126 -22.72 21.32 -29.33
N ALA A 127 -23.84 21.59 -29.99
CA ALA A 127 -25.12 21.79 -29.32
C ALA A 127 -25.67 20.44 -28.82
N ALA A 128 -25.85 20.32 -27.51
CA ALA A 128 -26.50 19.18 -26.89
C ALA A 128 -28.00 19.10 -27.29
N PRO A 129 -28.63 17.91 -27.26
CA PRO A 129 -28.11 16.62 -26.79
C PRO A 129 -27.20 15.89 -27.80
N LEU A 130 -26.18 15.21 -27.28
CA LEU A 130 -25.19 14.43 -28.03
C LEU A 130 -25.18 12.99 -27.51
N VAL A 131 -24.65 12.06 -28.31
CA VAL A 131 -24.29 10.72 -27.84
C VAL A 131 -22.80 10.51 -28.05
N LEU A 132 -22.14 10.01 -27.01
CA LEU A 132 -20.76 9.53 -27.11
C LEU A 132 -20.79 8.01 -27.31
N ALA A 133 -20.35 7.55 -28.48
CA ALA A 133 -20.13 6.13 -28.73
C ALA A 133 -18.67 5.79 -28.42
N ILE A 134 -18.48 4.96 -27.40
CA ILE A 134 -17.18 4.54 -26.89
C ILE A 134 -16.95 3.10 -27.35
N THR A 135 -15.85 2.90 -28.06
CA THR A 135 -15.40 1.56 -28.43
C THR A 135 -14.83 0.82 -27.22
N PRO A 136 -14.97 -0.51 -27.18
CA PRO A 136 -14.32 -1.33 -26.16
C PRO A 136 -12.82 -1.05 -26.10
N LEU A 137 -12.29 -0.96 -24.89
CA LEU A 137 -10.86 -0.91 -24.63
C LEU A 137 -10.33 -2.33 -24.55
N ALA A 138 -9.33 -2.65 -25.38
CA ALA A 138 -8.64 -3.92 -25.26
C ALA A 138 -7.90 -3.99 -23.92
N LEU A 139 -7.80 -5.18 -23.33
CA LEU A 139 -7.07 -5.40 -22.07
C LEU A 139 -5.63 -4.87 -22.11
N SER A 140 -4.95 -4.94 -23.26
CA SER A 140 -3.61 -4.39 -23.45
C SER A 140 -3.53 -2.88 -23.24
N ASP A 141 -4.60 -2.17 -23.59
CA ASP A 141 -4.70 -0.71 -23.57
C ASP A 141 -5.37 -0.16 -22.30
N ASP A 142 -5.97 -1.04 -21.49
CA ASP A 142 -6.57 -0.70 -20.18
C ASP A 142 -5.52 -0.55 -19.07
N ARG A 143 -4.63 0.44 -19.23
CA ARG A 143 -3.36 0.57 -18.48
C ARG A 143 -3.51 0.68 -16.96
N GLY A 144 -4.56 1.32 -16.48
CA GLY A 144 -4.81 1.54 -15.04
C GLY A 144 -5.64 0.43 -14.38
N SER A 145 -5.76 -0.73 -15.02
CA SER A 145 -6.65 -1.79 -14.56
C SER A 145 -5.95 -2.92 -13.83
N PHE A 146 -6.62 -3.38 -12.77
CA PHE A 146 -6.26 -4.62 -12.10
C PHE A 146 -6.43 -5.82 -13.04
N GLU A 147 -7.48 -5.81 -13.86
CA GLU A 147 -7.78 -6.85 -14.85
C GLU A 147 -6.66 -7.00 -15.88
N ARG A 148 -6.06 -5.90 -16.35
CA ARG A 148 -4.90 -5.95 -17.25
C ARG A 148 -3.70 -6.59 -16.57
N LEU A 149 -3.39 -6.23 -15.32
CA LEU A 149 -2.26 -6.83 -14.61
C LEU A 149 -2.47 -8.35 -14.43
N ALA A 150 -3.66 -8.75 -14.00
CA ALA A 150 -4.02 -10.17 -13.89
C ALA A 150 -3.91 -10.89 -15.24
N TRP A 151 -4.36 -10.26 -16.33
CA TRP A 151 -4.23 -10.80 -17.68
C TRP A 151 -2.76 -10.94 -18.13
N VAL A 152 -1.92 -9.94 -17.86
CA VAL A 152 -0.47 -9.99 -18.17
C VAL A 152 0.16 -11.19 -17.46
N ILE A 153 -0.09 -11.35 -16.16
CA ILE A 153 0.46 -12.45 -15.38
C ILE A 153 -0.07 -13.80 -15.90
N ALA A 154 -1.37 -13.93 -16.13
CA ALA A 154 -1.92 -15.14 -16.73
C ALA A 154 -1.25 -15.48 -18.07
N ARG A 155 -0.98 -14.48 -18.93
CA ARG A 155 -0.30 -14.66 -20.22
C ARG A 155 1.15 -15.12 -20.05
N LEU A 156 1.87 -14.65 -19.02
CA LEU A 156 3.24 -15.06 -18.70
C LEU A 156 3.29 -16.54 -18.30
N TYR A 157 2.35 -16.99 -17.47
CA TYR A 157 2.26 -18.37 -16.98
C TYR A 157 1.60 -19.35 -17.98
N ALA A 158 0.90 -18.86 -19.00
CA ALA A 158 0.25 -19.68 -20.01
C ALA A 158 1.24 -20.44 -20.93
N PRO A 159 0.80 -21.52 -21.62
CA PRO A 159 1.57 -22.14 -22.69
C PRO A 159 2.04 -21.11 -23.73
N GLY A 160 3.33 -21.17 -24.10
CA GLY A 160 3.94 -20.17 -24.99
C GLY A 160 4.10 -18.77 -24.37
N GLY A 161 3.90 -18.60 -23.06
CA GLY A 161 4.34 -17.46 -22.25
C GLY A 161 5.83 -17.47 -21.90
N CYS A 162 6.21 -16.77 -20.83
CA CYS A 162 7.61 -16.61 -20.42
C CYS A 162 8.19 -17.93 -19.86
N PRO A 163 9.36 -18.39 -20.34
CA PRO A 163 9.99 -19.61 -19.83
C PRO A 163 10.42 -19.55 -18.36
N TRP A 164 10.74 -18.36 -17.85
CA TRP A 164 11.15 -18.18 -16.46
C TRP A 164 9.94 -18.23 -15.51
N ASP A 165 8.87 -17.48 -15.80
CA ASP A 165 7.65 -17.45 -14.98
C ASP A 165 7.02 -18.84 -14.86
N ARG A 166 6.89 -19.57 -15.97
CA ARG A 166 6.35 -20.93 -15.97
C ARG A 166 7.13 -21.94 -15.13
N ARG A 167 8.40 -21.68 -14.81
CA ARG A 167 9.24 -22.57 -13.99
C ARG A 167 9.14 -22.25 -12.50
N GLN A 168 8.47 -21.17 -12.14
CA GLN A 168 8.35 -20.77 -10.74
C GLN A 168 7.40 -21.67 -9.96
N SER A 169 7.58 -21.64 -8.65
CA SER A 169 6.73 -22.29 -7.66
C SER A 169 6.51 -21.32 -6.51
N HIS A 170 5.51 -21.58 -5.66
CA HIS A 170 5.33 -20.80 -4.44
C HIS A 170 6.60 -20.72 -3.58
N ARG A 171 7.41 -21.79 -3.57
CA ARG A 171 8.64 -21.83 -2.79
C ARG A 171 9.77 -21.01 -3.42
N SER A 172 9.89 -20.98 -4.75
CA SER A 172 10.95 -20.22 -5.42
C SER A 172 10.71 -18.71 -5.36
N LEU A 173 9.45 -18.26 -5.32
CA LEU A 173 9.09 -16.84 -5.22
C LEU A 173 9.04 -16.29 -3.79
N ARG A 174 9.23 -17.12 -2.76
CA ARG A 174 9.23 -16.67 -1.35
C ARG A 174 10.20 -15.51 -1.11
N ASN A 175 11.41 -15.62 -1.66
CA ASN A 175 12.45 -14.62 -1.41
C ASN A 175 12.12 -13.29 -2.09
N ALA A 176 11.56 -13.34 -3.31
CA ALA A 176 11.07 -12.14 -3.99
C ALA A 176 10.03 -11.39 -3.13
N VAL A 177 9.05 -12.08 -2.54
CA VAL A 177 8.08 -11.45 -1.61
C VAL A 177 8.77 -10.71 -0.46
N LEU A 178 9.84 -11.28 0.08
CA LEU A 178 10.58 -10.67 1.18
C LEU A 178 11.39 -9.46 0.68
N GLU A 179 12.08 -9.60 -0.45
CA GLU A 179 12.85 -8.55 -1.11
C GLU A 179 11.94 -7.35 -1.43
N GLU A 180 10.85 -7.54 -2.18
CA GLU A 180 9.92 -6.44 -2.51
C GLU A 180 9.32 -5.78 -1.26
N ALA A 181 9.04 -6.56 -0.21
CA ALA A 181 8.55 -5.99 1.04
C ALA A 181 9.59 -5.09 1.73
N TYR A 182 10.89 -5.44 1.64
CA TYR A 182 11.97 -4.59 2.15
C TYR A 182 12.24 -3.38 1.25
N GLU A 183 12.05 -3.49 -0.06
CA GLU A 183 12.16 -2.36 -1.00
C GLU A 183 11.03 -1.34 -0.80
N VAL A 184 9.79 -1.80 -0.53
CA VAL A 184 8.70 -0.93 -0.05
C VAL A 184 9.09 -0.21 1.24
N ILE A 185 9.69 -0.92 2.19
CA ILE A 185 10.14 -0.30 3.46
C ILE A 185 11.26 0.72 3.20
N GLU A 186 12.21 0.43 2.32
CA GLU A 186 13.29 1.35 1.97
C GLU A 186 12.76 2.64 1.32
N THR A 187 11.77 2.53 0.42
CA THR A 187 11.16 3.71 -0.22
C THR A 187 10.37 4.57 0.77
N LEU A 188 9.69 3.95 1.75
CA LEU A 188 9.05 4.65 2.87
C LEU A 188 10.07 5.43 3.71
N ASP A 189 11.16 4.80 4.13
CA ASP A 189 12.23 5.43 4.91
C ASP A 189 12.87 6.63 4.18
N ASN A 190 12.99 6.53 2.86
CA ASN A 190 13.59 7.56 2.02
C ASN A 190 12.58 8.63 1.59
N ASN A 191 11.30 8.51 1.95
CA ASN A 191 10.19 9.36 1.47
C ASN A 191 10.11 9.43 -0.07
N ASP A 192 10.48 8.36 -0.76
CA ASP A 192 10.46 8.28 -2.22
C ASP A 192 9.08 7.81 -2.69
N GLN A 193 8.20 8.77 -3.02
CA GLN A 193 6.84 8.47 -3.47
C GLN A 193 6.79 7.78 -4.84
N GLN A 194 7.76 8.05 -5.71
CA GLN A 194 7.80 7.41 -7.02
C GLN A 194 8.25 5.95 -6.88
N GLY A 195 9.33 5.72 -6.14
CA GLY A 195 9.78 4.37 -5.79
C GLY A 195 8.70 3.59 -5.06
N LEU A 196 8.02 4.19 -4.08
CA LEU A 196 6.93 3.52 -3.35
C LEU A 196 5.82 3.00 -4.29
N CYS A 197 5.47 3.75 -5.32
CA CYS A 197 4.49 3.32 -6.32
C CYS A 197 4.98 2.11 -7.13
N GLU A 198 6.26 2.07 -7.47
CA GLU A 198 6.93 0.98 -8.19
C GLU A 198 6.96 -0.29 -7.32
N GLU A 199 7.50 -0.20 -6.10
CA GLU A 199 7.67 -1.35 -5.21
C GLU A 199 6.33 -1.95 -4.71
N LEU A 200 5.30 -1.11 -4.52
CA LEU A 200 3.94 -1.61 -4.27
C LEU A 200 3.40 -2.40 -5.46
N GLY A 201 3.79 -2.03 -6.67
CA GLY A 201 3.49 -2.78 -7.89
C GLY A 201 4.18 -4.14 -7.93
N ASP A 202 5.45 -4.20 -7.57
CA ASP A 202 6.23 -5.44 -7.58
C ASP A 202 5.77 -6.43 -6.50
N LEU A 203 5.43 -5.92 -5.31
CA LEU A 203 4.76 -6.73 -4.29
C LEU A 203 3.39 -7.26 -4.78
N LEU A 204 2.65 -6.46 -5.55
CA LEU A 204 1.38 -6.88 -6.14
C LEU A 204 1.57 -7.96 -7.22
N ILE A 205 2.65 -7.89 -8.02
CA ILE A 205 3.02 -8.95 -8.98
C ILE A 205 3.20 -10.28 -8.25
N ALA A 206 3.85 -10.29 -7.09
CA ALA A 206 4.01 -11.51 -6.30
C ALA A 206 2.66 -12.10 -5.87
N ILE A 207 1.75 -11.28 -5.32
CA ILE A 207 0.41 -11.72 -4.88
C ILE A 207 -0.38 -12.36 -6.04
N ILE A 208 -0.40 -11.71 -7.20
CA ILE A 208 -1.15 -12.19 -8.36
C ILE A 208 -0.48 -13.44 -8.97
N SER A 209 0.85 -13.50 -8.99
CA SER A 209 1.60 -14.68 -9.46
C SER A 209 1.32 -15.92 -8.61
N HIS A 210 1.30 -15.77 -7.28
CA HIS A 210 0.89 -16.86 -6.38
C HIS A 210 -0.56 -17.28 -6.65
N SER A 211 -1.46 -16.33 -6.88
CA SER A 211 -2.87 -16.63 -7.17
C SER A 211 -3.05 -17.35 -8.52
N GLU A 212 -2.28 -16.98 -9.55
CA GLU A 212 -2.33 -17.64 -10.86
C GLU A 212 -1.78 -19.06 -10.81
N MET A 213 -0.66 -19.29 -10.11
CA MET A 213 -0.13 -20.64 -9.88
C MET A 213 -1.15 -21.52 -9.14
N ALA A 214 -1.79 -20.98 -8.09
CA ALA A 214 -2.80 -21.69 -7.33
C ALA A 214 -4.05 -22.02 -8.17
N ARG A 215 -4.46 -21.10 -9.06
CA ARG A 215 -5.58 -21.31 -9.98
C ARG A 215 -5.29 -22.43 -10.96
N GLN A 216 -4.08 -22.44 -11.55
CA GLN A 216 -3.65 -23.53 -12.44
C GLN A 216 -3.56 -24.88 -11.70
N ALA A 217 -3.21 -24.86 -10.41
CA ALA A 217 -3.20 -26.04 -9.56
C ALA A 217 -4.60 -26.46 -9.02
N GLY A 218 -5.66 -25.71 -9.34
CA GLY A 218 -7.03 -26.00 -8.89
C GLY A 218 -7.23 -25.85 -7.38
N SER A 219 -6.39 -25.04 -6.70
CA SER A 219 -6.41 -24.88 -5.24
C SER A 219 -7.25 -23.68 -4.77
N PHE A 220 -6.89 -22.48 -5.23
CA PHE A 220 -7.63 -21.25 -5.02
C PHE A 220 -7.30 -20.28 -6.17
N GLN A 221 -8.07 -19.22 -6.33
CA GLN A 221 -7.86 -18.19 -7.34
C GLN A 221 -7.84 -16.79 -6.71
N LEU A 222 -7.48 -15.79 -7.52
CA LEU A 222 -7.38 -14.40 -7.08
C LEU A 222 -8.68 -13.88 -6.44
N GLY A 223 -9.84 -14.29 -6.96
CA GLY A 223 -11.15 -13.96 -6.39
C GLY A 223 -11.28 -14.42 -4.93
N ASP A 224 -10.81 -15.62 -4.60
CA ASP A 224 -10.88 -16.17 -3.25
C ASP A 224 -9.96 -15.40 -2.28
N VAL A 225 -8.86 -14.83 -2.78
CA VAL A 225 -7.96 -13.96 -1.99
C VAL A 225 -8.66 -12.63 -1.68
N LEU A 226 -9.30 -12.02 -2.69
CA LEU A 226 -10.03 -10.76 -2.56
C LEU A 226 -11.24 -10.91 -1.62
N GLU A 227 -12.03 -11.97 -1.78
CA GLU A 227 -13.17 -12.29 -0.91
C GLU A 227 -12.70 -12.43 0.54
N GLN A 228 -11.67 -13.24 0.79
CA GLN A 228 -11.18 -13.47 2.15
C GLN A 228 -10.64 -12.22 2.84
N VAL A 229 -10.01 -11.29 2.11
CA VAL A 229 -9.49 -10.05 2.70
C VAL A 229 -10.61 -9.02 2.89
N SER A 230 -11.50 -8.85 1.91
CA SER A 230 -12.61 -7.89 1.99
C SER A 230 -13.60 -8.27 3.09
N ASP A 231 -14.06 -9.53 3.13
CA ASP A 231 -15.00 -9.99 4.15
C ASP A 231 -14.40 -9.91 5.55
N LYS A 232 -13.09 -10.20 5.66
CA LYS A 232 -12.36 -10.05 6.93
C LYS A 232 -12.29 -8.59 7.36
N LEU A 233 -12.02 -7.65 6.45
CA LEU A 233 -11.98 -6.23 6.76
C LEU A 233 -13.36 -5.72 7.15
N MET A 234 -14.41 -6.04 6.39
CA MET A 234 -15.78 -5.65 6.72
C MET A 234 -16.21 -6.15 8.10
N ARG A 235 -15.99 -7.44 8.37
CA ARG A 235 -16.34 -8.05 9.66
C ARG A 235 -15.53 -7.51 10.84
N ARG A 236 -14.29 -7.05 10.61
CA ARG A 236 -13.43 -6.44 11.65
C ARG A 236 -13.67 -4.94 11.85
N HIS A 237 -14.47 -4.30 11.00
CA HIS A 237 -14.86 -2.90 11.12
C HIS A 237 -16.39 -2.76 11.17
N PRO A 238 -17.08 -3.39 12.15
CA PRO A 238 -18.53 -3.27 12.30
C PRO A 238 -18.97 -1.84 12.63
N HIS A 239 -18.04 -0.95 13.00
CA HIS A 239 -18.29 0.48 13.19
C HIS A 239 -18.30 1.29 11.89
N VAL A 240 -17.73 0.73 10.81
CA VAL A 240 -17.80 1.33 9.47
C VAL A 240 -18.92 0.68 8.65
N PHE A 241 -19.05 -0.66 8.73
CA PHE A 241 -19.92 -1.45 7.85
C PHE A 241 -21.15 -2.06 8.55
N GLY A 242 -21.37 -1.77 9.84
CA GLY A 242 -22.50 -2.25 10.63
C GLY A 242 -23.02 -1.16 11.58
N ASP A 243 -23.62 -1.58 12.70
CA ASP A 243 -24.31 -0.67 13.62
C ASP A 243 -23.52 -0.35 14.90
N LEU A 244 -22.27 -0.82 15.02
CA LEU A 244 -21.49 -0.63 16.24
C LEU A 244 -20.95 0.80 16.32
N ALA A 245 -21.48 1.63 17.21
CA ALA A 245 -20.87 2.92 17.51
C ALA A 245 -19.58 2.72 18.33
N VAL A 246 -18.54 3.50 18.02
CA VAL A 246 -17.29 3.59 18.78
C VAL A 246 -16.97 5.06 19.02
N SER A 247 -16.38 5.38 20.17
CA SER A 247 -16.04 6.76 20.53
C SER A 247 -14.61 7.15 20.18
N ASP A 248 -13.66 6.20 20.13
CA ASP A 248 -12.25 6.50 19.86
C ASP A 248 -11.47 5.29 19.27
N SER A 249 -10.21 5.54 18.91
CA SER A 249 -9.31 4.53 18.34
C SER A 249 -8.94 3.39 19.30
N ASN A 250 -8.96 3.62 20.62
CA ASN A 250 -8.69 2.58 21.61
C ASN A 250 -9.84 1.58 21.67
N GLU A 251 -11.08 2.05 21.61
CA GLU A 251 -12.26 1.20 21.54
C GLU A 251 -12.28 0.37 20.24
N VAL A 252 -11.89 0.98 19.11
CA VAL A 252 -11.70 0.27 17.84
C VAL A 252 -10.69 -0.87 17.99
N LEU A 253 -9.53 -0.61 18.61
CA LEU A 253 -8.48 -1.61 18.81
C LEU A 253 -8.93 -2.75 19.71
N ALA A 254 -9.64 -2.45 20.80
CA ALA A 254 -10.18 -3.45 21.72
C ALA A 254 -11.19 -4.37 21.02
N ASN A 255 -12.12 -3.78 20.25
CA ASN A 255 -13.10 -4.53 19.46
C ASN A 255 -12.43 -5.41 18.40
N TRP A 256 -11.39 -4.90 17.74
CA TRP A 256 -10.65 -5.64 16.73
C TRP A 256 -9.96 -6.89 17.28
N GLU A 257 -9.35 -6.81 18.47
CA GLU A 257 -8.76 -7.98 19.13
C GLU A 257 -9.82 -8.99 19.61
N ALA A 258 -10.98 -8.51 20.09
CA ALA A 258 -12.09 -9.38 20.47
C ALA A 258 -12.63 -10.17 19.25
N ILE A 259 -12.83 -9.51 18.11
CA ILE A 259 -13.27 -10.15 16.86
C ILE A 259 -12.25 -11.19 16.39
N LYS A 260 -10.95 -10.90 16.49
CA LYS A 260 -9.89 -11.88 16.16
C LYS A 260 -9.95 -13.13 17.04
N ALA A 261 -10.20 -12.97 18.34
CA ALA A 261 -10.31 -14.11 19.24
C ALA A 261 -11.52 -14.99 18.87
N GLN A 262 -12.65 -14.38 18.53
CA GLN A 262 -13.85 -15.09 18.07
C GLN A 262 -13.62 -15.83 16.74
N GLU A 263 -12.90 -15.24 15.79
CA GLU A 263 -12.54 -15.89 14.52
C GLU A 263 -11.73 -17.18 14.72
N LEU A 264 -10.77 -17.14 15.64
CA LEU A 264 -9.94 -18.30 15.95
C LEU A 264 -10.82 -19.41 16.53
N ALA A 265 -11.66 -19.07 17.53
CA ALA A 265 -12.58 -20.01 18.16
C ALA A 265 -13.53 -20.66 17.14
N ALA A 266 -14.07 -19.89 16.20
CA ALA A 266 -14.95 -20.39 15.12
C ALA A 266 -14.25 -21.37 14.18
N LYS A 267 -12.91 -21.28 14.03
CA LYS A 267 -12.10 -22.23 13.25
C LYS A 267 -11.66 -23.46 14.05
N GLY A 268 -12.22 -23.67 15.24
CA GLY A 268 -11.81 -24.74 16.14
C GLY A 268 -10.37 -24.58 16.67
N ARG A 269 -9.83 -23.35 16.61
CA ARG A 269 -8.49 -23.03 17.07
C ARG A 269 -8.60 -22.12 18.28
N SER A 270 -8.15 -22.56 19.44
CA SER A 270 -7.85 -21.65 20.54
C SER A 270 -6.39 -21.21 20.45
N ARG A 271 -6.06 -20.03 20.97
CA ARG A 271 -4.68 -19.77 21.39
C ARG A 271 -4.45 -20.61 22.64
N GLU A 272 -3.54 -21.57 22.57
CA GLU A 272 -3.13 -22.36 23.74
C GLU A 272 -2.17 -21.55 24.62
N SER A 273 -1.43 -20.63 23.99
CA SER A 273 -0.50 -19.72 24.64
C SER A 273 -0.79 -18.26 24.33
N ALA A 274 -0.52 -17.37 25.29
CA ALA A 274 -0.62 -15.92 25.11
C ALA A 274 0.28 -15.40 23.98
N ILE A 275 1.38 -16.11 23.67
CA ILE A 275 2.33 -15.75 22.62
C ILE A 275 2.02 -16.36 21.25
N ASP A 276 1.00 -17.22 21.13
CA ASP A 276 0.64 -17.90 19.88
C ASP A 276 0.33 -16.94 18.73
N GLY A 277 0.74 -17.33 17.52
CA GLY A 277 0.49 -16.59 16.28
C GLY A 277 1.53 -15.50 15.98
N ILE A 278 2.75 -15.62 16.52
CA ILE A 278 3.91 -14.91 16.00
C ILE A 278 4.44 -15.72 14.81
N PRO A 279 4.54 -15.14 13.60
CA PRO A 279 5.08 -15.86 12.46
C PRO A 279 6.54 -16.27 12.70
N VAL A 280 6.87 -17.54 12.48
CA VAL A 280 8.23 -18.09 12.64
C VAL A 280 9.23 -17.46 11.66
N ALA A 281 8.74 -16.88 10.57
CA ALA A 281 9.57 -16.26 9.54
C ALA A 281 9.95 -14.79 9.84
N LEU A 282 9.45 -14.20 10.93
CA LEU A 282 9.84 -12.84 11.29
C LEU A 282 11.34 -12.79 11.65
N PRO A 283 12.03 -11.67 11.36
CA PRO A 283 13.36 -11.41 11.90
C PRO A 283 13.38 -11.52 13.44
N ALA A 284 14.55 -11.82 14.00
CA ALA A 284 14.68 -12.07 15.44
C ALA A 284 14.26 -10.85 16.29
N VAL A 285 14.59 -9.63 15.84
CA VAL A 285 14.25 -8.39 16.55
C VAL A 285 12.74 -8.13 16.52
N ALA A 286 12.11 -8.19 15.34
CA ALA A 286 10.65 -8.13 15.21
C ALA A 286 9.92 -9.22 16.04
N THR A 287 10.46 -10.44 16.05
CA THR A 287 9.92 -11.56 16.86
C THR A 287 9.97 -11.23 18.35
N ALA A 288 11.12 -10.79 18.86
CA ALA A 288 11.31 -10.40 20.26
C ALA A 288 10.35 -9.27 20.66
N GLN A 289 10.13 -8.28 19.77
CA GLN A 289 9.21 -7.19 20.06
C GLN A 289 7.74 -7.64 20.10
N GLN A 290 7.34 -8.56 19.21
CA GLN A 290 6.01 -9.17 19.27
C GLN A 290 5.81 -10.03 20.52
N LEU A 291 6.84 -10.75 20.96
CA LEU A 291 6.82 -11.50 22.22
C LEU A 291 6.60 -10.54 23.40
N ALA A 292 7.36 -9.44 23.47
CA ALA A 292 7.20 -8.42 24.51
C ALA A 292 5.78 -7.85 24.54
N LYS A 293 5.25 -7.44 23.37
CA LYS A 293 3.89 -6.90 23.24
C LYS A 293 2.81 -7.89 23.70
N LYS A 294 2.95 -9.17 23.35
CA LYS A 294 1.98 -10.21 23.75
C LYS A 294 2.07 -10.56 25.22
N ALA A 295 3.28 -10.64 25.76
CA ALA A 295 3.51 -10.88 27.18
C ALA A 295 2.92 -9.73 28.03
N GLY A 296 3.16 -8.47 27.65
CA GLY A 296 2.59 -7.30 28.32
C GLY A 296 1.06 -7.31 28.31
N ARG A 297 0.44 -7.60 27.16
CA ARG A 297 -1.02 -7.79 27.04
C ARG A 297 -1.59 -8.90 27.94
N ALA A 298 -0.79 -9.91 28.27
CA ALA A 298 -1.19 -10.98 29.20
C ALA A 298 -0.95 -10.61 30.68
N GLY A 299 -0.50 -9.39 30.96
CA GLY A 299 -0.18 -8.90 32.30
C GLY A 299 1.25 -9.21 32.76
N PHE A 300 2.10 -9.78 31.88
CA PHE A 300 3.52 -9.99 32.16
C PHE A 300 4.33 -8.74 31.77
N GLU A 301 4.14 -7.68 32.55
CA GLU A 301 4.67 -6.34 32.29
C GLU A 301 5.38 -5.77 33.53
N TRP A 302 6.38 -4.91 33.31
CA TRP A 302 7.02 -4.16 34.39
C TRP A 302 6.14 -2.98 34.84
N ALA A 303 6.38 -2.43 36.04
CA ALA A 303 5.54 -1.32 36.52
C ALA A 303 5.96 0.04 35.93
N ASP A 304 7.23 0.20 35.56
CA ASP A 304 7.78 1.45 35.07
C ASP A 304 9.05 1.24 34.21
N LEU A 305 9.48 2.31 33.54
CA LEU A 305 10.66 2.32 32.69
C LEU A 305 11.97 2.08 33.48
N ALA A 306 12.02 2.43 34.77
CA ALA A 306 13.22 2.27 35.58
C ALA A 306 13.53 0.80 35.85
N GLN A 307 12.51 -0.05 36.00
CA GLN A 307 12.68 -1.50 36.08
C GLN A 307 13.26 -2.09 34.79
N VAL A 308 12.92 -1.52 33.63
CA VAL A 308 13.47 -1.95 32.34
C VAL A 308 14.96 -1.64 32.24
N TRP A 309 15.35 -0.43 32.63
CA TRP A 309 16.76 -0.05 32.72
C TRP A 309 17.52 -0.91 33.72
N GLY A 310 16.94 -1.16 34.90
CA GLY A 310 17.54 -2.03 35.91
C GLY A 310 17.77 -3.45 35.38
N LYS A 311 16.82 -4.03 34.64
CA LYS A 311 17.01 -5.34 34.02
C LYS A 311 18.07 -5.31 32.92
N LEU A 312 18.12 -4.26 32.10
CA LEU A 312 19.20 -4.12 31.10
C LEU A 312 20.59 -4.04 31.77
N ASP A 313 20.71 -3.32 32.88
CA ASP A 313 21.96 -3.25 33.65
C ASP A 313 22.35 -4.62 34.26
N GLU A 314 21.36 -5.42 34.69
CA GLU A 314 21.53 -6.79 35.16
C GLU A 314 22.07 -7.70 34.04
N GLU A 315 21.40 -7.76 32.88
CA GLU A 315 21.85 -8.57 31.73
C GLU A 315 23.27 -8.17 31.26
N LEU A 316 23.58 -6.86 31.28
CA LEU A 316 24.93 -6.37 30.94
C LEU A 316 25.98 -6.81 31.97
N ALA A 317 25.61 -6.93 33.25
CA ALA A 317 26.50 -7.42 34.28
C ALA A 317 26.74 -8.94 34.15
N GLU A 318 25.70 -9.70 33.83
CA GLU A 318 25.77 -11.15 33.58
C GLU A 318 26.64 -11.45 32.35
N LEU A 319 26.43 -10.74 31.24
CA LEU A 319 27.28 -10.85 30.05
C LEU A 319 28.76 -10.53 30.36
N ARG A 320 29.04 -9.50 31.17
CA ARG A 320 30.42 -9.18 31.58
C ARG A 320 31.03 -10.31 32.42
N SER A 321 30.24 -10.93 33.28
CA SER A 321 30.69 -12.07 34.10
C SER A 321 30.98 -13.29 33.22
N ALA A 322 30.08 -13.61 32.29
CA ALA A 322 30.26 -14.69 31.32
C ALA A 322 31.54 -14.49 30.49
N VAL A 323 31.78 -13.28 29.97
CA VAL A 323 33.02 -12.93 29.26
C VAL A 323 34.26 -13.11 30.13
N ALA A 324 34.22 -12.70 31.40
CA ALA A 324 35.34 -12.87 32.32
C ALA A 324 35.61 -14.35 32.66
N SER A 325 34.59 -15.20 32.64
CA SER A 325 34.72 -16.64 32.85
C SER A 325 35.30 -17.39 31.64
N GLY A 326 35.15 -16.82 30.43
CA GLY A 326 35.57 -17.44 29.17
C GLY A 326 34.67 -18.59 28.69
N ASP A 327 33.49 -18.77 29.29
CA ASP A 327 32.50 -19.76 28.86
C ASP A 327 31.75 -19.25 27.62
N GLU A 328 32.07 -19.78 26.45
CA GLU A 328 31.46 -19.40 25.17
C GLU A 328 29.95 -19.63 25.12
N ALA A 329 29.45 -20.68 25.80
CA ALA A 329 28.02 -20.97 25.81
C ALA A 329 27.28 -19.93 26.66
N ALA A 330 27.81 -19.60 27.84
CA ALA A 330 27.27 -18.54 28.68
C ALA A 330 27.33 -17.18 27.96
N ILE A 331 28.43 -16.84 27.29
CA ILE A 331 28.54 -15.57 26.54
C ILE A 331 27.44 -15.48 25.47
N HIS A 332 27.16 -16.56 24.75
CA HIS A 332 26.13 -16.58 23.73
C HIS A 332 24.72 -16.39 24.33
N ASP A 333 24.43 -17.04 25.45
CA ASP A 333 23.14 -16.97 26.14
C ASP A 333 22.87 -15.54 26.65
N GLU A 334 23.81 -14.99 27.43
CA GLU A 334 23.72 -13.66 28.03
C GLU A 334 23.69 -12.54 26.96
N LEU A 335 24.39 -12.72 25.83
CA LEU A 335 24.30 -11.78 24.71
C LEU A 335 22.89 -11.79 24.11
N GLY A 336 22.25 -12.95 24.03
CA GLY A 336 20.86 -13.10 23.61
C GLY A 336 19.91 -12.31 24.53
N ASP A 337 20.09 -12.42 25.84
CA ASP A 337 19.24 -11.74 26.82
C ASP A 337 19.45 -10.22 26.86
N VAL A 338 20.68 -9.74 26.66
CA VAL A 338 20.93 -8.30 26.44
C VAL A 338 20.19 -7.79 25.20
N LEU A 339 20.22 -8.53 24.08
CA LEU A 339 19.52 -8.15 22.86
C LEU A 339 18.00 -8.15 23.06
N ALA A 340 17.45 -9.20 23.68
CA ALA A 340 16.03 -9.31 23.99
C ALA A 340 15.55 -8.19 24.91
N THR A 341 16.31 -7.88 25.96
CA THR A 341 16.00 -6.80 26.91
C THR A 341 16.11 -5.42 26.27
N THR A 342 17.07 -5.21 25.36
CA THR A 342 17.17 -3.99 24.54
C THR A 342 15.93 -3.81 23.64
N VAL A 343 15.43 -4.89 23.03
CA VAL A 343 14.18 -4.84 22.25
C VAL A 343 12.97 -4.54 23.15
N LYS A 344 12.94 -5.09 24.36
CA LYS A 344 11.87 -4.84 25.33
C LYS A 344 11.90 -3.38 25.84
N LEU A 345 13.08 -2.78 25.96
CA LEU A 345 13.24 -1.35 26.19
C LEU A 345 12.65 -0.53 25.03
N ALA A 346 12.96 -0.89 23.78
CA ALA A 346 12.39 -0.21 22.61
C ALA A 346 10.85 -0.26 22.61
N TYR A 347 10.26 -1.41 22.96
CA TYR A 347 8.81 -1.55 23.16
C TYR A 347 8.25 -0.57 24.21
N TRP A 348 8.90 -0.44 25.36
CA TRP A 348 8.49 0.51 26.42
C TRP A 348 8.65 1.98 26.00
N LEU A 349 9.66 2.27 25.18
CA LEU A 349 9.86 3.58 24.58
C LEU A 349 8.90 3.87 23.41
N LYS A 350 8.04 2.91 23.05
CA LYS A 350 7.14 2.96 21.88
C LYS A 350 7.90 3.16 20.55
N VAL A 351 9.07 2.54 20.44
CA VAL A 351 9.93 2.57 19.26
C VAL A 351 9.92 1.21 18.58
N ASP A 352 9.72 1.17 17.25
CA ASP A 352 9.90 -0.05 16.46
C ASP A 352 11.39 -0.43 16.41
N ALA A 353 11.74 -1.56 17.03
CA ALA A 353 13.13 -1.93 17.26
C ALA A 353 13.84 -2.32 15.95
N GLU A 354 13.10 -2.98 15.05
CA GLU A 354 13.62 -3.41 13.74
C GLU A 354 13.99 -2.19 12.89
N THR A 355 13.09 -1.22 12.78
CA THR A 355 13.30 0.03 12.05
C THR A 355 14.41 0.85 12.68
N ALA A 356 14.44 1.01 14.00
CA ALA A 356 15.50 1.76 14.69
C ALA A 356 16.91 1.17 14.41
N LEU A 357 17.03 -0.16 14.42
CA LEU A 357 18.30 -0.83 14.09
C LEU A 357 18.64 -0.67 12.60
N ARG A 358 17.67 -0.80 11.70
CA ARG A 358 17.84 -0.63 10.25
C ARG A 358 18.30 0.79 9.90
N GLU A 359 17.69 1.81 10.49
CA GLU A 359 18.12 3.21 10.34
C GLU A 359 19.52 3.47 10.92
N ALA A 360 19.86 2.84 12.05
CA ALA A 360 21.19 2.91 12.63
C ALA A 360 22.24 2.28 11.71
N ASN A 361 21.94 1.14 11.09
CA ASN A 361 22.80 0.49 10.09
C ASN A 361 22.96 1.37 8.84
N ALA A 362 21.86 1.93 8.31
CA ALA A 362 21.91 2.86 7.19
C ALA A 362 22.78 4.10 7.51
N LYS A 363 22.69 4.62 8.75
CA LYS A 363 23.54 5.71 9.25
C LYS A 363 25.01 5.31 9.34
N PHE A 364 25.31 4.08 9.77
CA PHE A 364 26.67 3.56 9.76
C PHE A 364 27.22 3.48 8.33
N CYS A 365 26.49 2.85 7.40
CA CYS A 365 26.90 2.70 6.00
C CYS A 365 27.17 4.04 5.33
N ARG A 366 26.29 5.04 5.52
CA ARG A 366 26.49 6.40 4.99
C ARG A 366 27.77 7.05 5.51
N ARG A 367 28.02 6.96 6.82
CA ARG A 367 29.22 7.52 7.44
C ARG A 367 30.47 6.81 6.96
N PHE A 368 30.43 5.48 6.85
CA PHE A 368 31.56 4.70 6.37
C PHE A 368 31.88 5.02 4.90
N ARG A 369 30.87 5.13 4.03
CA ARG A 369 31.03 5.58 2.63
C ARG A 369 31.66 6.96 2.52
N TYR A 370 31.33 7.88 3.43
CA TYR A 370 32.01 9.18 3.48
C TYR A 370 33.50 9.02 3.81
N VAL A 371 33.86 8.18 4.79
CA VAL A 371 35.25 7.90 5.14
C VAL A 371 35.99 7.31 3.94
N GLU A 372 35.38 6.37 3.21
CA GLU A 372 35.95 5.80 1.98
C GLU A 372 36.21 6.86 0.90
N GLN A 373 35.22 7.71 0.63
CA GLN A 373 35.32 8.78 -0.36
C GLN A 373 36.38 9.83 0.02
N ALA A 374 36.43 10.21 1.31
CA ALA A 374 37.41 11.16 1.81
C ALA A 374 38.84 10.59 1.79
N ALA A 375 39.02 9.31 2.15
CA ALA A 375 40.29 8.61 2.03
C ALA A 375 40.77 8.56 0.57
N ALA A 376 39.88 8.20 -0.35
CA ALA A 376 40.18 8.19 -1.79
C ALA A 376 40.55 9.58 -2.32
N ALA A 377 39.85 10.63 -1.89
CA ALA A 377 40.16 12.02 -2.26
C ALA A 377 41.53 12.49 -1.74
N GLN A 378 42.01 11.91 -0.64
CA GLN A 378 43.35 12.13 -0.09
C GLN A 378 44.43 11.25 -0.75
N GLY A 379 44.07 10.46 -1.76
CA GLY A 379 44.99 9.55 -2.45
C GLY A 379 45.45 8.38 -1.59
N THR A 380 44.70 8.04 -0.52
CA THR A 380 45.01 6.90 0.36
C THR A 380 43.90 5.84 0.31
N THR A 381 44.14 4.71 0.97
CA THR A 381 43.17 3.62 1.13
C THR A 381 42.92 3.39 2.61
N LEU A 382 41.73 2.89 2.98
CA LEU A 382 41.41 2.59 4.38
C LEU A 382 42.49 1.72 5.04
N THR A 383 42.93 0.65 4.38
CA THR A 383 43.96 -0.26 4.92
C THR A 383 45.31 0.41 5.21
N ALA A 384 45.59 1.56 4.59
CA ALA A 384 46.81 2.34 4.80
C ALA A 384 46.64 3.46 5.85
N MET A 385 45.43 3.70 6.34
CA MET A 385 45.15 4.72 7.36
C MET A 385 45.25 4.15 8.77
N SER A 386 45.66 4.99 9.72
CA SER A 386 45.49 4.67 11.14
C SER A 386 44.02 4.77 11.55
N LEU A 387 43.63 4.02 12.60
CA LEU A 387 42.28 4.11 13.17
C LEU A 387 41.94 5.54 13.61
N GLU A 388 42.92 6.28 14.15
CA GLU A 388 42.74 7.68 14.55
C GLU A 388 42.39 8.59 13.36
N ALA A 389 43.04 8.39 12.21
CA ALA A 389 42.74 9.12 10.99
C ALA A 389 41.34 8.75 10.45
N MET A 390 40.96 7.47 10.48
CA MET A 390 39.60 7.05 10.13
C MET A 390 38.54 7.66 11.06
N LEU A 391 38.80 7.70 12.37
CA LEU A 391 37.89 8.28 13.37
C LEU A 391 37.73 9.79 13.18
N THR A 392 38.78 10.47 12.70
CA THR A 392 38.72 11.89 12.35
C THR A 392 37.74 12.11 11.19
N LEU A 393 37.90 11.37 10.09
CA LEU A 393 36.97 11.41 8.95
C LEU A 393 35.54 11.00 9.34
N TRP A 394 35.40 10.02 10.24
CA TRP A 394 34.11 9.58 10.76
C TRP A 394 33.40 10.69 11.55
N ASN A 395 34.13 11.43 12.39
CA ASN A 395 33.58 12.55 13.15
C ASN A 395 33.21 13.72 12.23
N GLU A 396 33.98 13.99 11.16
CA GLU A 396 33.56 14.95 10.12
C GLU A 396 32.22 14.56 9.48
N ALA A 397 32.02 13.27 9.19
CA ALA A 397 30.78 12.75 8.63
C ALA A 397 29.57 12.98 9.55
N LYS A 398 29.77 13.00 10.88
CA LYS A 398 28.72 13.33 11.85
C LYS A 398 28.31 14.80 11.74
N VAL A 399 29.29 15.71 11.73
CA VAL A 399 29.07 17.17 11.75
C VAL A 399 28.42 17.68 10.46
N LYS A 400 28.83 17.17 9.29
CA LYS A 400 28.28 17.61 7.99
C LYS A 400 26.75 17.41 7.86
N ARG A 401 26.15 16.49 8.63
CA ARG A 401 24.70 16.25 8.59
C ARG A 401 23.91 17.08 9.60
N GLU A 402 24.48 17.46 10.74
CA GLU A 402 23.79 18.37 11.68
C GLU A 402 23.47 19.72 11.02
N VAL A 403 24.35 20.20 10.13
CA VAL A 403 24.11 21.41 9.32
C VAL A 403 23.06 21.20 8.21
N GLY A 404 22.87 19.97 7.74
CA GLY A 404 21.86 19.60 6.74
C GLY A 404 20.47 19.35 7.34
N SER A 405 20.39 18.77 8.55
CA SER A 405 19.13 18.50 9.27
C SER A 405 18.44 19.80 9.67
N VAL A 406 19.19 20.79 10.17
CA VAL A 406 18.66 22.10 10.59
C VAL A 406 18.07 22.90 9.40
N ARG A 407 18.53 22.65 8.17
CA ARG A 407 17.94 23.27 6.95
C ARG A 407 16.75 22.50 6.39
N GLY A 408 16.62 21.20 6.67
CA GLY A 408 15.47 20.38 6.27
C GLY A 408 14.28 20.49 7.23
N GLU A 409 14.53 20.69 8.53
CA GLU A 409 13.48 20.76 9.56
C GLU A 409 12.65 22.05 9.54
N LEU A 410 13.10 23.10 8.82
CA LEU A 410 12.31 24.32 8.63
C LEU A 410 11.12 24.15 7.65
N HIS A 411 10.90 22.96 7.09
CA HIS A 411 9.78 22.66 6.19
C HIS A 411 8.93 21.43 6.57
N SER A 412 9.14 20.81 7.74
CA SER A 412 8.29 19.72 8.20
C SER A 412 7.89 19.92 9.65
N THR A 413 6.72 20.53 9.88
CA THR A 413 6.10 20.53 11.20
C THR A 413 4.84 19.66 11.18
N HIS A 414 4.83 18.72 12.14
CA HIS A 414 3.71 17.91 12.65
C HIS A 414 3.35 16.62 11.91
N HIS A 415 3.87 15.51 12.44
CA HIS A 415 3.20 14.21 12.46
C HIS A 415 2.79 13.91 13.91
N PRO A 416 1.50 13.68 14.22
CA PRO A 416 1.10 13.12 15.50
C PRO A 416 1.45 11.63 15.54
N SER A 417 2.20 11.27 16.56
CA SER A 417 2.51 9.90 16.95
C SER A 417 1.33 9.37 17.76
N ASP A 418 0.58 8.41 17.21
CA ASP A 418 -0.25 7.46 17.97
C ASP A 418 -0.64 6.28 17.06
N LEU A 419 0.06 5.16 17.22
CA LEU A 419 -0.34 3.81 16.78
C LEU A 419 0.13 2.75 17.79
#